data_AF-A0A521F7B1-F1
#
_entry.id   AF-A0A521F7B1-F1
#
_cell.length_a   1.000
_cell.length_b   1.000
_cell.length_c   1.000
_cell.angle_alpha   90.00
_cell.angle_beta   90.00
_cell.angle_gamma   90.00
#
_symmetry.space_group_name_H-M   'P 1'
#
loop_
_entity.id
_entity.type
_entity.pdbx_description
1 polymer ?
#
loop_
_entity_poly.entity_id
_entity_poly.type
_entity_poly.pdbx_seq_one_letter_code
_entity_poly.pdbx_strand_id
1 'polypeptide(L)'
;MLYKEIHIGKFIKERVDENEITIERICKFLSKDEGAIEVMYDSKSMDTDLLLRWSKLLEYDFFRLYSSHLILYAPPSAINKNQQKSEKTPYFRKNIYTQEIKDFIMKRILSGEMTQSEVIKEYSIPKSTLHRWLQKSDNVNG
;
A
#
# COMPACT_ATOMS: atom_id res chain seq x y z
N MET A 1 11.37 -3.86 4.34
CA MET A 1 10.03 -4.44 4.61
C MET A 1 9.02 -3.66 3.80
N LEU A 2 8.13 -4.34 3.06
CA LEU A 2 7.18 -3.69 2.14
C LEU A 2 6.24 -2.73 2.89
N TYR A 3 6.18 -1.46 2.51
CA TYR A 3 5.28 -0.43 3.08
C TYR A 3 5.44 -0.13 4.58
N LYS A 4 6.51 -0.61 5.24
CA LYS A 4 6.70 -0.34 6.67
C LYS A 4 7.03 1.14 6.94
N GLU A 5 7.89 1.70 6.13
CA GLU A 5 8.17 3.14 6.10
C GLU A 5 7.67 3.67 4.76
N ILE A 6 6.79 4.66 4.81
CA ILE A 6 6.26 5.32 3.61
C ILE A 6 6.94 6.68 3.50
N HIS A 7 7.56 6.92 2.34
CA HIS A 7 8.05 8.23 1.94
C HIS A 7 7.30 8.66 0.68
N ILE A 8 6.16 9.32 0.87
CA ILE A 8 5.17 9.48 -0.19
C ILE A 8 5.67 10.34 -1.35
N GLY A 9 6.50 11.35 -1.08
CA GLY A 9 7.09 12.18 -2.12
C GLY A 9 7.94 11.40 -3.12
N LYS A 10 8.70 10.40 -2.66
CA LYS A 10 9.54 9.55 -3.51
C LYS A 10 8.69 8.64 -4.40
N PHE A 11 7.65 8.02 -3.85
CA PHE A 11 6.71 7.23 -4.64
C PHE A 11 6.00 8.07 -5.71
N ILE A 12 5.64 9.31 -5.39
CA ILE A 12 5.05 10.24 -6.37
C ILE A 12 6.08 10.55 -7.47
N LYS A 13 7.33 10.85 -7.10
CA LYS A 13 8.40 11.15 -8.06
C LYS A 13 8.67 9.98 -8.99
N GLU A 14 8.86 8.78 -8.45
CA GLU A 14 9.03 7.55 -9.24
C GLU A 14 7.88 7.38 -10.24
N ARG A 15 6.63 7.60 -9.81
CA ARG A 15 5.47 7.48 -10.67
C ARG A 15 5.35 8.59 -11.73
N VAL A 16 5.84 9.79 -11.43
CA VAL A 16 5.96 10.89 -12.41
C VAL A 16 6.98 10.52 -13.48
N ASP A 17 8.14 10.01 -13.05
CA ASP A 17 9.25 9.64 -13.94
C ASP A 17 8.84 8.47 -14.86
N GLU A 18 8.19 7.42 -14.32
CA GLU A 18 7.67 6.28 -15.08
C GLU A 18 6.66 6.68 -16.16
N ASN A 19 5.84 7.69 -15.88
CA ASN A 19 4.80 8.16 -16.79
C ASN A 19 5.28 9.34 -17.65
N GLU A 20 6.55 9.74 -17.53
CA GLU A 20 7.17 10.85 -18.26
C GLU A 20 6.35 12.16 -18.21
N ILE A 21 5.76 12.47 -17.05
CA ILE A 21 4.90 13.64 -16.91
C ILE A 21 5.76 14.89 -16.71
N THR A 22 5.58 15.87 -17.60
CA THR A 22 6.37 17.11 -17.52
C THR A 22 6.03 17.96 -16.31
N ILE A 23 7.03 18.67 -15.79
CA ILE A 23 6.89 19.54 -14.62
C ILE A 23 5.87 20.66 -14.86
N GLU A 24 5.75 21.19 -16.08
CA GLU A 24 4.78 22.23 -16.41
C GLU A 24 3.34 21.72 -16.30
N ARG A 25 3.09 20.46 -16.71
CA ARG A 25 1.77 19.81 -16.55
C ARG A 25 1.42 19.65 -15.08
N ILE A 26 2.40 19.26 -14.25
CA ILE A 26 2.23 19.09 -12.81
C ILE A 26 1.92 20.45 -12.16
N CYS A 27 2.77 21.45 -12.40
CA CYS A 27 2.62 22.80 -11.88
C CYS A 27 1.24 23.38 -12.25
N LYS A 28 0.81 23.22 -13.51
CA LYS A 28 -0.51 23.65 -13.98
C LYS A 28 -1.65 22.91 -13.27
N PHE A 29 -1.58 21.59 -13.18
CA PHE A 29 -2.65 20.78 -12.58
C PHE A 29 -2.78 21.01 -11.07
N LEU A 30 -1.65 21.17 -10.37
CA LEU A 30 -1.60 21.38 -8.91
C LEU A 30 -1.71 22.85 -8.51
N SER A 31 -1.56 23.77 -9.46
CA SER A 31 -1.52 25.23 -9.22
C SER A 31 -0.40 25.58 -8.23
N LYS A 32 0.80 25.08 -8.53
CA LYS A 32 2.02 25.22 -7.73
C LYS A 32 3.20 25.53 -8.64
N ASP A 33 4.22 26.18 -8.10
CA ASP A 33 5.50 26.38 -8.78
C ASP A 33 6.39 25.14 -8.64
N GLU A 34 7.41 25.05 -9.50
CA GLU A 34 8.36 23.93 -9.56
C GLU A 34 9.10 23.70 -8.24
N GLY A 35 9.49 24.78 -7.54
CA GLY A 35 10.15 24.66 -6.24
C GLY A 35 9.26 23.99 -5.20
N ALA A 36 7.96 24.31 -5.18
CA ALA A 36 7.00 23.63 -4.33
C ALA A 36 6.83 22.14 -4.70
N ILE A 37 6.94 21.77 -5.98
CA ILE A 37 6.89 20.36 -6.41
C ILE A 37 8.13 19.60 -5.96
N GLU A 38 9.33 20.16 -6.09
CA GLU A 38 10.56 19.52 -5.59
C GLU A 38 10.51 19.25 -4.09
N VAL A 39 10.02 20.21 -3.30
CA VAL A 39 9.80 20.02 -1.86
C VAL A 39 8.81 18.88 -1.59
N MET A 40 7.78 18.72 -2.42
CA MET A 40 6.83 17.62 -2.30
C MET A 40 7.50 16.25 -2.54
N TYR A 41 8.44 16.14 -3.48
CA TYR A 41 9.17 14.90 -3.73
C TYR A 41 10.06 14.48 -2.55
N ASP A 42 10.63 15.45 -1.85
CA ASP A 42 11.45 15.21 -0.65
C ASP A 42 10.62 15.04 0.64
N SER A 43 9.31 15.25 0.57
CA SER A 43 8.44 15.14 1.74
C SER A 43 8.10 13.68 2.09
N LYS A 44 8.39 13.27 3.33
CA LYS A 44 8.03 11.93 3.85
C LYS A 44 6.52 11.70 3.85
N SER A 45 5.75 12.72 4.20
CA SER A 45 4.29 12.71 4.27
C SER A 45 3.72 13.90 3.49
N MET A 46 2.44 13.84 3.15
CA MET A 46 1.77 14.87 2.37
C MET A 46 0.36 15.09 2.90
N ASP A 47 -0.12 16.33 2.78
CA ASP A 47 -1.52 16.67 3.00
C ASP A 47 -2.43 15.76 2.15
N THR A 48 -3.56 15.33 2.72
CA THR A 48 -4.42 14.32 2.06
C THR A 48 -5.16 14.86 0.85
N ASP A 49 -5.51 16.14 0.81
CA ASP A 49 -6.14 16.75 -0.36
C ASP A 49 -5.12 16.87 -1.49
N LEU A 50 -3.89 17.23 -1.16
CA LEU A 50 -2.79 17.26 -2.12
C LEU A 50 -2.46 15.85 -2.64
N LEU A 51 -2.40 14.85 -1.76
CA LEU A 51 -2.18 13.46 -2.14
C LEU A 51 -3.30 12.94 -3.06
N LEU A 52 -4.55 13.32 -2.78
CA LEU A 52 -5.69 12.98 -3.65
C LEU A 52 -5.54 13.61 -5.04
N ARG A 53 -5.05 14.84 -5.13
CA ARG A 53 -4.78 15.48 -6.44
C ARG A 53 -3.65 14.78 -7.18
N TRP A 54 -2.57 14.40 -6.50
CA TRP A 54 -1.51 13.57 -7.09
C TRP A 54 -2.05 12.24 -7.58
N SER A 55 -2.90 11.58 -6.80
CA SER A 55 -3.57 10.34 -7.22
C SER A 55 -4.38 10.50 -8.50
N LYS A 56 -5.10 11.62 -8.64
CA LYS A 56 -5.87 11.92 -9.86
C LYS A 56 -4.97 12.24 -11.05
N LEU A 57 -3.89 12.99 -10.84
CA LEU A 57 -2.95 13.36 -11.91
C LEU A 57 -2.21 12.14 -12.47
N LEU A 58 -1.81 11.22 -11.58
CA LEU A 58 -0.99 10.05 -11.91
C LEU A 58 -1.83 8.78 -12.13
N GLU A 59 -3.15 8.90 -12.04
CA GLU A 59 -4.12 7.80 -12.13
C GLU A 59 -3.73 6.61 -11.23
N TYR A 60 -3.19 6.92 -10.05
CA TYR A 60 -2.63 5.96 -9.12
C TYR A 60 -3.14 6.21 -7.70
N ASP A 61 -3.72 5.20 -7.07
CA ASP A 61 -4.28 5.29 -5.72
C ASP A 61 -3.19 5.15 -4.65
N PHE A 62 -2.55 6.28 -4.30
CA PHE A 62 -1.48 6.34 -3.30
C PHE A 62 -1.95 6.02 -1.88
N PHE A 63 -3.26 6.10 -1.60
CA PHE A 63 -3.81 5.72 -0.29
C PHE A 63 -3.69 4.21 -0.04
N ARG A 64 -3.47 3.40 -1.07
CA ARG A 64 -3.18 1.97 -0.95
C ARG A 64 -1.87 1.68 -0.24
N LEU A 65 -0.87 2.56 -0.33
CA LEU A 65 0.37 2.41 0.42
C LEU A 65 0.09 2.42 1.93
N TYR A 66 -0.68 3.41 2.38
CA TYR A 66 -1.08 3.56 3.78
C TYR A 66 -2.04 2.46 4.23
N SER A 67 -3.02 2.11 3.40
CA SER A 67 -3.95 1.01 3.71
C SER A 67 -3.21 -0.33 3.81
N SER A 68 -2.21 -0.56 2.95
CA SER A 68 -1.36 -1.75 2.98
C SER A 68 -0.48 -1.79 4.22
N HIS A 69 0.07 -0.64 4.63
CA HIS A 69 0.78 -0.52 5.92
C HIS A 69 -0.12 -0.93 7.09
N LEU A 70 -1.36 -0.41 7.14
CA LEU A 70 -2.31 -0.78 8.18
C LEU A 70 -2.61 -2.29 8.18
N ILE A 71 -2.80 -2.89 7.01
CA ILE A 71 -3.05 -4.33 6.88
C ILE A 71 -1.87 -5.16 7.41
N LEU A 72 -0.64 -4.75 7.13
CA LEU A 72 0.57 -5.53 7.47
C LEU A 72 1.09 -5.28 8.89
N TYR A 73 0.92 -4.08 9.43
CA TYR A 73 1.65 -3.65 10.64
C TYR A 73 0.75 -3.09 11.75
N ALA A 74 -0.57 -2.98 11.55
CA ALA A 74 -1.45 -2.58 12.65
C ALA A 74 -1.50 -3.66 13.74
N PRO A 75 -1.63 -3.27 15.02
CA PRO A 75 -1.65 -4.23 16.12
C PRO A 75 -2.89 -5.16 16.03
N PRO A 76 -2.78 -6.43 16.46
CA PRO A 76 -3.87 -7.41 16.39
C PRO A 76 -5.18 -6.98 17.09
N SER A 77 -5.09 -6.11 18.10
CA SER A 77 -6.23 -5.52 18.80
C SER A 77 -7.10 -4.62 17.92
N ALA A 78 -6.57 -4.11 16.81
CA ALA A 78 -7.35 -3.37 15.81
C ALA A 78 -8.27 -4.30 14.98
N ILE A 79 -7.91 -5.58 14.84
CA ILE A 79 -8.63 -6.56 14.01
C ILE A 79 -9.77 -7.24 14.80
N ASN A 80 -9.63 -7.28 16.13
CA ASN A 80 -10.54 -7.93 17.08
C ASN A 80 -11.26 -6.92 17.98
N LYS A 81 -12.31 -6.29 17.45
CA LYS A 81 -13.52 -5.99 18.22
C LYS A 81 -14.71 -6.27 17.32
N ASN A 82 -15.82 -6.68 17.93
CA ASN A 82 -17.15 -6.73 17.31
C ASN A 82 -17.49 -5.34 16.72
N GLN A 83 -16.93 -5.00 15.56
CA GLN A 83 -17.30 -3.81 14.82
C GLN A 83 -18.69 -4.08 14.30
N GLN A 84 -19.68 -3.70 15.10
CA GLN A 84 -21.06 -3.59 14.66
C GLN A 84 -21.04 -2.73 13.41
N LYS A 85 -21.72 -3.21 12.36
CA LYS A 85 -21.89 -2.42 11.14
C LYS A 85 -22.55 -1.11 11.55
N SER A 86 -21.81 -0.01 11.42
CA SER A 86 -22.37 1.33 11.60
C SER A 86 -23.22 1.65 10.38
N GLU A 87 -24.46 2.09 10.61
CA GLU A 87 -25.30 2.62 9.53
C GLU A 87 -24.87 4.04 9.11
N LYS A 88 -24.06 4.72 9.94
CA LYS A 88 -23.68 6.12 9.72
C LYS A 88 -22.39 6.31 8.92
N THR A 89 -21.58 5.26 8.80
CA THR A 89 -20.25 5.35 8.18
C THR A 89 -20.00 4.18 7.25
N PRO A 90 -19.26 4.38 6.15
CA PRO A 90 -18.91 3.30 5.24
C PRO A 90 -18.23 2.13 5.96
N TYR A 91 -18.65 0.91 5.63
CA TYR A 91 -18.03 -0.31 6.11
C TYR A 91 -17.00 -0.82 5.09
N PHE A 92 -15.72 -0.84 5.49
CA PHE A 92 -14.64 -1.36 4.66
C PHE A 92 -14.35 -2.82 4.99
N ARG A 93 -13.96 -3.61 3.99
CA ARG A 93 -13.53 -4.99 4.20
C ARG A 93 -12.28 -5.00 5.09
N LYS A 94 -12.24 -5.89 6.08
CA LYS A 94 -11.14 -5.97 7.06
C LYS A 94 -9.75 -6.04 6.41
N ASN A 95 -9.61 -6.79 5.32
CA ASN A 95 -8.33 -6.93 4.61
C ASN A 95 -8.53 -6.93 3.09
N ILE A 96 -7.73 -6.13 2.38
CA ILE A 96 -7.60 -6.14 0.91
C ILE A 96 -6.12 -6.33 0.58
N TYR A 97 -5.68 -7.59 0.52
CA TYR A 97 -4.32 -7.91 0.10
C TYR A 97 -4.18 -7.74 -1.41
N THR A 98 -3.36 -6.77 -1.83
CA THR A 98 -2.99 -6.56 -3.24
C THR A 98 -2.17 -7.74 -3.76
N GLN A 99 -2.07 -7.87 -5.08
CA GLN A 99 -1.21 -8.91 -5.68
C GLN A 99 0.24 -8.73 -5.24
N GLU A 100 0.74 -7.50 -5.22
CA GLU A 100 2.08 -7.17 -4.74
C GLU A 100 2.33 -7.62 -3.29
N ILE A 101 1.36 -7.41 -2.37
CA ILE A 101 1.50 -7.93 -1.00
C ILE A 101 1.62 -9.45 -1.01
N LYS A 102 0.78 -10.14 -1.82
CA LYS A 102 0.87 -11.60 -1.92
C LYS A 102 2.24 -12.02 -2.42
N ASP A 103 2.71 -11.43 -3.53
CA ASP A 103 3.97 -11.80 -4.15
C ASP A 103 5.15 -11.55 -3.19
N PHE A 104 5.14 -10.43 -2.46
CA PHE A 104 6.11 -10.15 -1.41
C PHE A 104 6.14 -11.23 -0.33
N ILE A 105 4.96 -11.60 0.20
CA ILE A 105 4.86 -12.61 1.26
C ILE A 105 5.25 -13.99 0.74
N MET A 106 4.79 -14.37 -0.44
CA MET A 106 5.09 -15.67 -1.06
C MET A 106 6.58 -15.80 -1.36
N LYS A 107 7.22 -14.75 -1.89
CA LYS A 107 8.67 -14.74 -2.14
C LYS A 107 9.48 -15.06 -0.88
N ARG A 108 9.12 -14.50 0.27
CA ARG A 108 9.80 -14.73 1.55
C ARG A 108 9.64 -16.15 2.07
N ILE A 109 8.48 -16.76 1.82
CA ILE A 109 8.24 -18.17 2.19
C ILE A 109 9.02 -19.10 1.27
N LEU A 110 8.93 -18.88 -0.05
CA LEU A 110 9.57 -19.72 -1.05
C LEU A 110 11.10 -19.63 -1.02
N SER A 111 11.66 -18.48 -0.61
CA SER A 111 13.11 -18.33 -0.40
C SER A 111 13.61 -18.97 0.90
N GLY A 112 12.71 -19.39 1.79
CA GLY A 112 13.06 -19.86 3.14
C GLY A 112 13.46 -18.74 4.11
N GLU A 113 13.31 -17.47 3.74
CA GLU A 113 13.59 -16.32 4.62
C GLU A 113 12.63 -16.30 5.82
N MET A 114 11.39 -16.74 5.65
CA MET A 114 10.39 -16.83 6.71
C MET A 114 9.54 -18.10 6.59
N THR A 115 9.20 -18.69 7.72
CA THR A 115 8.20 -19.75 7.83
C THR A 115 6.77 -19.18 7.75
N GLN A 116 5.79 -20.05 7.44
CA GLN A 116 4.38 -19.66 7.47
C GLN A 116 3.95 -19.10 8.84
N SER A 117 4.45 -19.67 9.93
CA SER A 117 4.15 -19.23 11.30
C SER A 117 4.71 -17.83 11.59
N GLU A 118 5.92 -17.53 11.13
CA GLU A 118 6.52 -16.21 11.28
C GLU A 118 5.78 -15.16 10.47
N VAL A 119 5.37 -15.48 9.23
CA VAL A 119 4.54 -14.59 8.40
C VAL A 119 3.21 -14.26 9.05
N ILE A 120 2.52 -15.27 9.61
CA ILE A 120 1.23 -15.07 10.31
C ILE A 120 1.40 -14.12 11.49
N LYS A 121 2.49 -14.28 12.26
CA LYS A 121 2.77 -13.46 13.43
C LYS A 121 3.21 -12.03 13.07
N GLU A 122 4.13 -11.89 12.13
CA GLU A 122 4.74 -10.61 11.76
C GLU A 122 3.77 -9.71 11.00
N TYR A 123 2.99 -10.28 10.08
CA TYR A 123 2.12 -9.52 9.18
C TYR A 123 0.64 -9.61 9.50
N SER A 124 0.28 -10.28 10.61
CA SER A 124 -1.11 -10.51 11.02
C SER A 124 -1.99 -11.17 9.94
N ILE A 125 -1.38 -11.93 9.02
CA ILE A 125 -2.10 -12.58 7.92
C ILE A 125 -2.81 -13.82 8.47
N PRO A 126 -4.14 -13.96 8.32
CA PRO A 126 -4.84 -15.13 8.81
C PRO A 126 -4.32 -16.42 8.16
N LYS A 127 -4.14 -17.49 8.96
CA LYS A 127 -3.67 -18.81 8.49
C LYS A 127 -4.45 -19.32 7.28
N SER A 128 -5.78 -19.18 7.31
CA SER A 128 -6.65 -19.59 6.20
C SER A 128 -6.43 -18.78 4.92
N THR A 129 -6.05 -17.50 5.05
CA THR A 129 -5.71 -16.65 3.90
C THR A 129 -4.39 -17.07 3.29
N LEU A 130 -3.37 -17.28 4.12
CA LEU A 130 -2.05 -17.69 3.65
C LEU A 130 -2.08 -19.07 2.97
N HIS A 131 -2.78 -20.03 3.57
CA HIS A 131 -2.97 -21.36 3.01
C HIS A 131 -3.58 -21.33 1.60
N ARG A 132 -4.59 -20.46 1.37
CA ARG A 132 -5.20 -20.28 0.04
C ARG A 132 -4.24 -19.68 -0.98
N TRP A 133 -3.24 -18.88 -0.56
CA TRP A 133 -2.23 -18.35 -1.48
C TRP A 133 -1.26 -19.46 -1.90
N LEU A 134 -0.82 -20.29 -0.96
CA LEU A 134 0.09 -21.41 -1.21
C LEU A 134 -0.53 -22.47 -2.14
N GLN A 135 -1.79 -22.84 -1.91
CA GLN A 135 -2.47 -23.78 -2.81
C GLN A 135 -2.55 -23.30 -4.27
N LYS A 136 -2.64 -21.98 -4.47
CA LYS A 136 -2.67 -21.40 -5.82
C LYS A 136 -1.30 -21.38 -6.48
N SER A 137 -0.21 -21.20 -5.73
CA SER A 137 1.14 -21.26 -6.28
C SER A 137 1.54 -22.68 -6.68
N ASP A 138 1.10 -23.68 -5.93
CA ASP A 138 1.42 -25.08 -6.22
C ASP A 138 0.74 -25.56 -7.53
N ASN A 139 -0.47 -25.08 -7.82
CA ASN A 139 -1.19 -25.38 -9.06
C ASN A 139 -0.67 -24.61 -10.31
N VAL A 140 0.22 -23.64 -10.15
CA VAL A 140 0.81 -22.88 -11.27
C VAL A 140 2.19 -23.41 -11.65
N ASN A 141 2.83 -24.17 -10.77
CA ASN A 141 4.12 -24.82 -11.00
C ASN A 141 3.99 -26.34 -11.29
N GLY A 142 2.76 -26.82 -11.53
CA GLY A 142 2.43 -28.22 -11.82
C GLY A 142 1.84 -28.41 -13.21
#